data_AF-A0A3P7J7Y0-F1
#
_entry.id   AF-A0A3P7J7Y0-F1
#
_cell.length_a   1.000
_cell.length_b   1.000
_cell.length_c   1.000
_cell.angle_alpha   90.00
_cell.angle_beta   90.00
_cell.angle_gamma   90.00
#
_symmetry.space_group_name_H-M   'P 1'
#
loop_
_entity.id
_entity.type
_entity.pdbx_description
1 polymer ?
#
loop_
_entity_poly.entity_id
_entity_poly.type
_entity_poly.pdbx_seq_one_letter_code
_entity_poly.pdbx_strand_id
1 'polypeptide(L)' 'MYGEHRFALAPNEQKAFKGFFNQAIVKVFKTYVWDEWYYYLPQAVGAYLLYDWAKKRNYEVGRKNPADYANDQ' A
#
# COMPACT_ATOMS: atom_id res chain seq x y z
N MET A 1 1.28 -30.64 -26.05
CA MET A 1 2.65 -30.57 -25.52
C MET A 1 3.24 -31.96 -25.60
N TYR A 2 4.08 -32.25 -26.61
CA TYR A 2 4.82 -33.51 -26.69
C TYR A 2 6.20 -33.33 -26.07
N GLY A 3 6.64 -34.29 -25.24
CA GLY A 3 7.99 -34.30 -24.65
C GLY A 3 8.14 -33.69 -23.25
N GLU A 4 7.06 -33.29 -22.58
CA GLU A 4 7.15 -32.79 -21.19
C GLU A 4 6.94 -33.96 -20.20
N HIS A 5 7.93 -34.18 -19.34
CA HIS A 5 7.85 -35.16 -18.25
C HIS A 5 7.78 -34.44 -16.90
N ARG A 6 6.80 -34.79 -16.07
CA ARG A 6 6.60 -34.22 -14.74
C ARG A 6 6.87 -35.28 -13.69
N PHE A 7 7.62 -34.91 -12.66
CA PHE A 7 7.94 -35.76 -11.54
C PHE A 7 7.31 -35.20 -10.27
N ALA A 8 6.76 -36.08 -9.44
CA ALA A 8 6.20 -35.76 -8.14
C ALA A 8 6.55 -36.86 -7.15
N LEU A 9 6.72 -36.47 -5.88
CA LEU A 9 6.88 -37.40 -4.76
C LEU A 9 5.50 -37.69 -4.14
N ALA A 10 5.35 -38.85 -3.51
CA ALA A 10 4.12 -39.15 -2.77
C ALA A 10 3.95 -38.17 -1.60
N PRO A 11 2.71 -37.73 -1.25
CA PRO A 11 2.51 -36.69 -0.25
C PRO A 11 3.05 -37.02 1.15
N ASN A 12 3.03 -38.30 1.53
CA ASN A 12 3.59 -38.81 2.78
C ASN A 12 5.12 -38.73 2.86
N GLU A 13 5.81 -38.61 1.72
CA GLU A 13 7.26 -38.44 1.65
C GLU A 13 7.70 -36.96 1.63
N GLN A 14 6.73 -36.04 1.50
CA GLN A 14 6.99 -34.61 1.46
C GLN A 14 6.83 -33.98 2.86
N LYS A 15 7.62 -32.94 3.12
CA LYS A 15 7.44 -32.09 4.31
C LYS A 15 6.48 -30.95 3.96
N ALA A 16 5.30 -30.92 4.58
CA ALA A 16 4.26 -29.91 4.30
C ALA A 16 4.77 -28.45 4.42
N PHE A 17 5.65 -28.19 5.39
CA PHE A 17 6.19 -26.84 5.66
C PHE A 17 7.65 -26.67 5.24
N LYS A 18 8.10 -27.42 4.22
CA LYS A 18 9.49 -27.31 3.74
C LYS A 18 9.79 -25.87 3.29
N GLY A 19 10.75 -25.23 3.95
CA GLY A 19 11.15 -23.86 3.63
C GLY A 19 10.13 -22.80 4.04
N PHE A 20 9.26 -23.08 5.04
CA PHE A 20 8.20 -22.19 5.50
C PHE A 20 8.66 -20.74 5.68
N PHE A 21 9.74 -20.48 6.41
CA PHE A 21 10.21 -19.11 6.63
C PHE A 21 10.55 -18.39 5.31
N ASN A 22 11.27 -19.07 4.41
CA ASN A 22 11.66 -18.48 3.13
C ASN A 22 10.44 -18.25 2.20
N GLN A 23 9.48 -19.17 2.19
CA GLN A 23 8.31 -19.08 1.32
C GLN A 23 7.20 -18.17 1.87
N ALA A 24 6.89 -18.28 3.16
CA ALA A 24 5.78 -17.56 3.78
C ALA A 24 6.17 -16.14 4.22
N ILE A 25 7.43 -15.91 4.59
CA ILE A 25 7.86 -14.59 5.09
C ILE A 25 8.71 -13.89 4.04
N VAL A 26 9.86 -14.44 3.67
CA VAL A 26 10.81 -13.75 2.78
C VAL A 26 10.19 -13.49 1.40
N LYS A 27 9.63 -14.53 0.76
CA LYS A 27 9.01 -14.40 -0.56
C LYS A 27 7.80 -13.47 -0.54
N VAL A 28 6.91 -13.61 0.45
CA VAL A 28 5.71 -12.76 0.57
C VAL A 28 6.09 -11.29 0.79
N PHE A 29 7.05 -11.01 1.68
CA PHE A 29 7.53 -9.65 1.88
C PHE A 29 8.17 -9.08 0.62
N LYS A 30 9.05 -9.86 -0.05
CA LYS A 30 9.68 -9.41 -1.29
C LYS A 30 8.61 -9.08 -2.34
N THR A 31 7.64 -9.94 -2.56
CA THR A 31 6.59 -9.72 -3.56
C THR A 31 5.76 -8.48 -3.24
N TYR A 32 5.11 -8.44 -2.08
CA TYR A 32 4.12 -7.39 -1.81
C TYR A 32 4.74 -6.06 -1.37
N VAL A 33 5.86 -6.10 -0.64
CA VAL A 33 6.46 -4.88 -0.09
C VAL A 33 7.59 -4.37 -0.97
N TRP A 34 8.44 -5.23 -1.52
CA TRP A 34 9.59 -4.75 -2.29
C TRP A 34 9.29 -4.62 -3.79
N ASP A 35 8.60 -5.59 -4.37
CA ASP A 35 8.35 -5.63 -5.81
C ASP A 35 7.08 -4.86 -6.21
N GLU A 36 6.16 -4.60 -5.28
CA GLU A 36 4.84 -4.01 -5.59
C GLU A 36 4.54 -2.67 -4.92
N TRP A 37 5.39 -2.15 -4.02
CA TRP A 37 5.08 -0.93 -3.26
C TRP A 37 4.71 0.27 -4.12
N TYR A 38 5.32 0.42 -5.29
CA TYR A 38 5.08 1.56 -6.18
C TYR A 38 3.68 1.56 -6.82
N TYR A 39 2.96 0.43 -6.80
CA TYR A 39 1.58 0.40 -7.25
C TYR A 39 0.62 1.04 -6.24
N TYR A 40 0.89 0.90 -4.93
CA TYR A 40 -0.06 1.33 -3.91
C TYR A 40 0.39 2.51 -3.04
N LEU A 41 1.69 2.67 -2.85
CA LEU A 41 2.23 3.68 -1.96
C LEU A 41 2.09 5.10 -2.51
N PRO A 42 2.36 5.40 -3.80
CA PRO A 42 2.20 6.75 -4.34
C PRO A 42 0.75 7.25 -4.27
N GLN A 43 -0.22 6.41 -4.60
CA GLN A 43 -1.65 6.75 -4.52
C GLN A 43 -2.11 6.96 -3.08
N ALA A 44 -1.66 6.13 -2.13
CA ALA A 44 -1.98 6.31 -0.71
C ALA A 44 -1.39 7.62 -0.17
N VAL A 45 -0.12 7.93 -0.48
CA VAL A 45 0.54 9.18 -0.09
C VAL A 45 -0.17 10.38 -0.72
N GLY A 46 -0.47 10.32 -2.02
CA GLY A 46 -1.19 11.39 -2.72
C GLY A 46 -2.56 11.69 -2.10
N ALA A 47 -3.33 10.64 -1.78
CA ALA A 47 -4.62 10.78 -1.11
C ALA A 47 -4.48 11.41 0.28
N TYR A 48 -3.47 11.02 1.05
CA TYR A 48 -3.22 11.58 2.38
C TYR A 48 -2.85 13.07 2.31
N LEU A 49 -1.97 13.46 1.39
CA LEU A 49 -1.59 14.85 1.20
C LEU A 49 -2.79 15.72 0.79
N LEU A 50 -3.64 15.21 -0.11
CA LEU A 50 -4.87 15.90 -0.51
C LEU A 50 -5.82 16.07 0.68
N TYR A 51 -6.00 15.02 1.48
CA TYR A 51 -6.84 15.06 2.68
C TYR A 51 -6.34 16.11 3.69
N ASP A 52 -5.03 16.12 3.99
CA ASP A 52 -4.44 17.07 4.93
C ASP A 52 -4.57 18.52 4.44
N TRP A 53 -4.29 18.77 3.16
CA TRP A 53 -4.49 20.07 2.55
C TRP A 53 -5.94 20.53 2.64
N ALA A 54 -6.89 19.67 2.25
CA ALA A 54 -8.31 20.03 2.25
C ALA A 54 -8.79 20.39 3.66
N LYS A 55 -8.34 19.63 4.67
CA LYS A 55 -8.69 19.89 6.07
C LYS A 55 -8.13 21.22 6.57
N LYS A 56 -6.85 21.49 6.31
CA LYS A 56 -6.19 22.76 6.67
C LYS A 56 -6.85 23.93 5.96
N ARG A 57 -7.11 23.80 4.66
CA ARG A 57 -7.72 24.87 3.87
C ARG A 57 -9.14 25.16 4.33
N ASN A 58 -9.94 24.14 4.60
CA ASN A 58 -11.29 24.31 5.14
C ASN A 58 -11.28 25.04 6.48
N TYR A 59 -10.30 24.75 7.35
CA TYR A 59 -10.13 25.46 8.61
C TYR A 59 -9.74 26.94 8.40
N GLU A 60 -8.83 27.23 7.48
CA GLU A 60 -8.42 28.61 7.16
C GLU A 60 -9.58 29.45 6.63
N VAL A 61 -10.30 28.95 5.62
CA VAL A 61 -11.39 29.70 4.98
C VAL A 61 -12.67 29.74 5.82
N GLY A 62 -12.84 28.78 6.74
CA GLY A 62 -13.95 28.78 7.70
C GLY A 62 -13.79 29.83 8.80
N ARG A 63 -12.59 30.40 8.98
CA ARG A 63 -12.37 31.51 9.91
C ARG A 63 -12.76 32.82 9.24
N LYS A 64 -13.54 33.63 9.97
CA LYS A 64 -13.84 35.01 9.56
C LYS A 64 -12.55 35.80 9.34
N ASN A 65 -12.46 36.50 8.23
CA ASN A 65 -11.32 37.37 7.93
C ASN A 65 -11.55 38.75 8.57
N PRO A 66 -10.70 39.20 9.51
CA PRO A 66 -10.86 40.50 10.15
C PRO A 66 -10.82 41.68 9.16
N ALA A 67 -10.12 41.53 8.03
CA ALA A 67 -10.04 42.56 7.01
C ALA A 67 -11.39 42.84 6.32
N ASP A 68 -12.30 41.87 6.30
CA ASP A 68 -13.63 42.03 5.70
C ASP A 68 -14.52 42.98 6.53
N TYR A 69 -14.21 43.18 7.81
CA TYR A 69 -14.96 44.07 8.72
C TYR A 69 -14.25 45.39 8.98
N ALA A 70 -13.09 45.64 8.35
CA ALA A 70 -12.27 46.82 8.62
C ALA A 70 -12.94 48.14 8.18
N ASN A 71 -13.86 48.07 7.22
CA ASN A 71 -14.57 49.23 6.66
C ASN A 71 -16.11 49.12 6.80
N ASP A 72 -16.58 48.18 7.63
CA ASP A 72 -18.02 48.07 7.92
C ASP A 72 -18.34 49.12 9.00
N GLN A 73 -19.08 50.16 8.62
CA GLN A 73 -19.58 51.23 9.50
C GLN A 73 -21.03 50.98 9.92
#